data_AF-A0A967AEU1-F1
#
_entry.id   AF-A0A967AEU1-F1
#
_cell.length_a   1.000
_cell.length_b   1.000
_cell.length_c   1.000
_cell.angle_alpha   90.00
_cell.angle_beta   90.00
_cell.angle_gamma   90.00
#
_symmetry.space_group_name_H-M   'P 1'
#
loop_
_entity.id
_entity.type
_entity.pdbx_description
1 polymer ?
#
loop_
_entity_poly.entity_id
_entity_poly.type
_entity_poly.pdbx_seq_one_letter_code
_entity_poly.pdbx_strand_id
1 'polypeptide(L)'
;MLGIWVFLRQIVRLKDHVSFPQFVPHLELLNKGTVVQNTRLPVCQEATNKIFELLFALALLDLSDEVVLDHPSSAKGDNPDILATIDGQCWGFACKTIYGSSGKTFYDNLKKGVEQIEAAPQAQVGAVVINFRNIINHDKCWSIENEAEYRNGAEPIFSAYESPEKFVASYVSEVVAQKHNQVVAEVGLPDIMELFSGKKALPGYLAYCPTCTGRVTAQGPVPRSINMLGVGEFGNLQAHQGVIERINTALHECSR
;
A
#
# COMPACT_ATOMS: atom_id res chain seq x y z
N MET A 1 -13.58 1.71 -11.58
CA MET A 1 -12.71 1.49 -10.40
C MET A 1 -12.09 0.10 -10.53
N LEU A 2 -10.93 0.00 -11.17
CA LEU A 2 -10.39 -1.28 -11.67
C LEU A 2 -9.87 -2.22 -10.56
N GLY A 3 -9.67 -1.74 -9.34
CA GLY A 3 -9.17 -2.53 -8.20
C GLY A 3 -10.20 -3.30 -7.37
N ILE A 4 -11.50 -3.06 -7.53
CA ILE A 4 -12.52 -3.72 -6.69
C ILE A 4 -12.58 -5.24 -6.94
N TRP A 5 -12.28 -5.69 -8.15
CA TRP A 5 -12.30 -7.11 -8.49
C TRP A 5 -11.22 -7.91 -7.76
N VAL A 6 -9.99 -7.36 -7.66
CA VAL A 6 -8.89 -7.97 -6.90
C VAL A 6 -9.29 -8.13 -5.44
N PHE A 7 -9.88 -7.08 -4.89
CA PHE A 7 -10.37 -7.07 -3.52
C PHE A 7 -11.47 -8.10 -3.26
N LEU A 8 -12.48 -8.17 -4.13
CA LEU A 8 -13.55 -9.18 -4.01
C LEU A 8 -13.01 -10.60 -4.11
N ARG A 9 -12.02 -10.85 -4.98
CA ARG A 9 -11.35 -12.16 -5.05
C ARG A 9 -10.64 -12.54 -3.77
N GLN A 10 -9.90 -11.60 -3.17
CA GLN A 10 -9.23 -11.84 -1.88
C GLN A 10 -10.26 -12.16 -0.79
N ILE A 11 -11.36 -11.40 -0.71
CA ILE A 11 -12.46 -11.65 0.22
C ILE A 11 -13.02 -13.07 0.05
N VAL A 12 -13.38 -13.45 -1.18
CA VAL A 12 -13.97 -14.77 -1.45
C VAL A 12 -13.00 -15.90 -1.13
N ARG A 13 -11.72 -15.73 -1.46
CA ARG A 13 -10.68 -16.72 -1.18
C ARG A 13 -10.43 -16.89 0.33
N LEU A 14 -10.47 -15.80 1.09
CA LEU A 14 -10.06 -15.76 2.50
C LEU A 14 -11.25 -15.81 3.48
N LYS A 15 -12.47 -15.95 2.97
CA LYS A 15 -13.71 -15.92 3.79
C LYS A 15 -13.74 -16.97 4.92
N ASP A 16 -13.03 -18.09 4.72
CA ASP A 16 -13.00 -19.22 5.67
C ASP A 16 -11.79 -19.15 6.62
N HIS A 17 -10.97 -18.09 6.53
CA HIS A 17 -9.83 -17.88 7.42
C HIS A 17 -10.30 -17.52 8.84
N VAL A 18 -9.62 -18.03 9.87
CA VAL A 18 -10.02 -17.86 11.28
C VAL A 18 -10.13 -16.39 11.70
N SER A 19 -9.20 -15.56 11.22
CA SER A 19 -9.20 -14.12 11.48
C SER A 19 -10.21 -13.33 10.64
N PHE A 20 -10.85 -13.90 9.61
CA PHE A 20 -11.70 -13.15 8.67
C PHE A 20 -12.92 -12.43 9.32
N PRO A 21 -13.65 -13.01 10.30
CA PRO A 21 -14.86 -12.40 10.85
C PRO A 21 -14.67 -10.98 11.40
N GLN A 22 -13.47 -10.65 11.89
CA GLN A 22 -13.18 -9.32 12.43
C GLN A 22 -13.15 -8.22 11.36
N PHE A 23 -13.05 -8.57 10.07
CA PHE A 23 -12.99 -7.62 8.97
C PHE A 23 -14.38 -7.16 8.52
N VAL A 24 -15.46 -7.81 8.98
CA VAL A 24 -16.84 -7.49 8.63
C VAL A 24 -17.17 -5.99 8.86
N PRO A 25 -16.83 -5.37 10.00
CA PRO A 25 -17.07 -3.93 10.21
C PRO A 25 -16.40 -3.02 9.17
N HIS A 26 -15.23 -3.42 8.64
CA HIS A 26 -14.55 -2.68 7.57
C HIS A 26 -15.22 -2.90 6.22
N LEU A 27 -15.67 -4.13 5.95
CA LEU A 27 -16.41 -4.47 4.72
C LEU A 27 -17.73 -3.70 4.64
N GLU A 28 -18.38 -3.44 5.76
CA GLU A 28 -19.59 -2.61 5.81
C GLU A 28 -19.35 -1.16 5.37
N LEU A 29 -18.12 -0.64 5.45
CA LEU A 29 -17.78 0.69 4.95
C LEU A 29 -17.90 0.80 3.43
N LEU A 30 -17.78 -0.31 2.70
CA LEU A 30 -18.00 -0.34 1.25
C LEU A 30 -19.42 0.10 0.87
N ASN A 31 -20.38 -0.11 1.76
CA ASN A 31 -21.78 0.28 1.56
C ASN A 31 -22.03 1.76 1.84
N LYS A 32 -21.05 2.48 2.44
CA LYS A 32 -21.22 3.85 2.93
C LYS A 32 -20.61 4.91 2.01
N GLY A 33 -20.00 4.55 0.87
CA GLY A 33 -19.50 5.54 -0.09
C GLY A 33 -18.74 4.97 -1.28
N THR A 34 -18.22 5.87 -2.12
CA THR A 34 -17.36 5.51 -3.27
C THR A 34 -15.97 5.18 -2.79
N VAL A 35 -15.60 3.91 -2.90
CA VAL A 35 -14.23 3.44 -2.64
C VAL A 35 -13.38 3.82 -3.85
N VAL A 36 -12.22 4.43 -3.65
CA VAL A 36 -11.31 4.80 -4.76
C VAL A 36 -9.88 4.45 -4.35
N GLN A 37 -9.31 3.40 -4.95
CA GLN A 37 -7.99 2.87 -4.56
C GLN A 37 -6.86 3.17 -5.55
N ASN A 38 -7.19 3.56 -6.78
CA ASN A 38 -6.24 3.78 -7.88
C ASN A 38 -6.49 5.11 -8.61
N THR A 39 -6.93 6.13 -7.88
CA THR A 39 -7.11 7.48 -8.41
C THR A 39 -6.73 8.48 -7.32
N ARG A 40 -6.11 9.58 -7.74
CA ARG A 40 -5.73 10.66 -6.84
C ARG A 40 -6.99 11.33 -6.28
N LEU A 41 -7.00 11.53 -4.97
CA LEU A 41 -8.05 12.27 -4.27
C LEU A 41 -7.49 13.57 -3.68
N PRO A 42 -8.20 14.70 -3.83
CA PRO A 42 -7.74 15.98 -3.31
C PRO A 42 -7.96 16.15 -1.80
N VAL A 43 -8.80 15.33 -1.17
CA VAL A 43 -9.22 15.47 0.23
C VAL A 43 -9.18 14.12 0.95
N CYS A 44 -8.95 14.17 2.26
CA CYS A 44 -9.02 13.00 3.14
C CYS A 44 -10.40 12.34 3.08
N GLN A 45 -10.43 11.05 2.77
CA GLN A 45 -11.62 10.22 2.87
C GLN A 45 -11.35 9.07 3.82
N GLU A 46 -11.94 9.14 5.00
CA GLU A 46 -11.77 8.16 6.08
C GLU A 46 -12.13 6.75 5.62
N ALA A 47 -13.27 6.57 4.95
CA ALA A 47 -13.68 5.28 4.38
C ALA A 47 -12.60 4.70 3.43
N THR A 48 -12.04 5.52 2.53
CA THR A 48 -11.00 5.08 1.59
C THR A 48 -9.70 4.67 2.31
N ASN A 49 -9.33 5.37 3.39
CA ASN A 49 -8.17 5.00 4.21
C ASN A 49 -8.42 3.68 4.95
N LYS A 50 -9.60 3.48 5.51
CA LYS A 50 -9.99 2.22 6.18
C LYS A 50 -10.05 1.03 5.22
N ILE A 51 -10.44 1.26 3.96
CA ILE A 51 -10.35 0.21 2.94
C ILE A 51 -8.90 -0.09 2.56
N PHE A 52 -8.00 0.89 2.56
CA PHE A 52 -6.57 0.63 2.38
C PHE A 52 -6.00 -0.24 3.51
N GLU A 53 -6.33 0.06 4.77
CA GLU A 53 -5.96 -0.77 5.92
C GLU A 53 -6.48 -2.20 5.75
N LEU A 54 -7.75 -2.36 5.38
CA LEU A 54 -8.34 -3.67 5.10
C LEU A 54 -7.64 -4.42 3.95
N LEU A 55 -7.33 -3.74 2.85
CA LEU A 55 -6.62 -4.35 1.71
C LEU A 55 -5.26 -4.90 2.13
N PHE A 56 -4.52 -4.15 2.93
CA PHE A 56 -3.23 -4.59 3.43
C PHE A 56 -3.40 -5.76 4.44
N ALA A 57 -4.38 -5.68 5.34
CA ALA A 57 -4.69 -6.76 6.29
C ALA A 57 -5.08 -8.07 5.60
N LEU A 58 -5.86 -8.01 4.51
CA LEU A 58 -6.22 -9.19 3.72
C LEU A 58 -5.00 -9.86 3.09
N ALA A 59 -3.99 -9.09 2.67
CA ALA A 59 -2.74 -9.66 2.15
C ALA A 59 -1.94 -10.37 3.25
N LEU A 60 -2.02 -9.91 4.49
CA LEU A 60 -1.35 -10.54 5.62
C LEU A 60 -1.98 -11.88 6.03
N LEU A 61 -3.25 -12.15 5.67
CA LEU A 61 -3.87 -13.45 5.92
C LEU A 61 -3.21 -14.61 5.13
N ASP A 62 -2.46 -14.32 4.06
CA ASP A 62 -1.69 -15.36 3.36
C ASP A 62 -0.40 -15.75 4.12
N LEU A 63 -0.01 -14.95 5.11
CA LEU A 63 1.25 -15.09 5.85
C LEU A 63 1.05 -15.38 7.34
N SER A 64 -0.16 -15.17 7.87
CA SER A 64 -0.44 -15.24 9.29
C SER A 64 -1.84 -15.78 9.55
N ASP A 65 -1.94 -16.77 10.43
CA ASP A 65 -3.21 -17.25 10.98
C ASP A 65 -3.85 -16.24 11.95
N GLU A 66 -3.02 -15.35 12.51
CA GLU A 66 -3.41 -14.34 13.49
C GLU A 66 -3.18 -12.95 12.93
N VAL A 67 -4.24 -12.32 12.44
CA VAL A 67 -4.20 -10.91 12.02
C VAL A 67 -5.22 -10.17 12.87
N VAL A 68 -4.85 -9.01 13.41
CA VAL A 68 -5.74 -8.12 14.13
C VAL A 68 -5.80 -6.78 13.40
N LEU A 69 -6.98 -6.35 12.98
CA LEU A 69 -7.20 -5.04 12.33
C LEU A 69 -7.98 -4.12 13.28
N ASP A 70 -7.45 -2.92 13.52
CA ASP A 70 -8.05 -1.95 14.44
C ASP A 70 -9.46 -1.55 13.99
N HIS A 71 -10.40 -1.40 14.93
CA HIS A 71 -11.81 -1.20 14.60
C HIS A 71 -12.03 0.14 13.88
N PRO A 72 -12.80 0.20 12.77
CA PRO A 72 -12.79 1.36 11.89
C PRO A 72 -13.39 2.62 12.53
N SER A 73 -14.22 2.47 13.56
CA SER A 73 -14.91 3.57 14.26
C SER A 73 -14.55 3.68 15.74
N SER A 74 -13.56 2.93 16.22
CA SER A 74 -13.23 2.88 17.66
C SER A 74 -11.73 2.86 17.95
N ALA A 75 -10.93 3.28 16.97
CA ALA A 75 -9.49 3.47 17.10
C ALA A 75 -9.18 4.45 18.22
N LYS A 76 -8.44 3.99 19.25
CA LYS A 76 -7.99 4.83 20.38
C LYS A 76 -6.58 5.39 20.18
N GLY A 77 -5.88 4.96 19.12
CA GLY A 77 -4.50 5.34 18.84
C GLY A 77 -3.48 4.65 19.73
N ASP A 78 -3.88 3.60 20.45
CA ASP A 78 -3.04 2.80 21.34
C ASP A 78 -2.39 1.59 20.63
N ASN A 79 -2.75 1.34 19.37
CA ASN A 79 -2.22 0.26 18.55
C ASN A 79 -1.93 0.75 17.11
N PRO A 80 -1.03 0.07 16.37
CA PRO A 80 -0.94 0.22 14.92
C PRO A 80 -2.26 -0.26 14.28
N ASP A 81 -2.50 0.17 13.05
CA ASP A 81 -3.74 -0.17 12.35
C ASP A 81 -3.88 -1.69 12.17
N ILE A 82 -2.78 -2.43 12.03
CA ILE A 82 -2.78 -3.89 11.89
C ILE A 82 -1.69 -4.54 12.76
N LEU A 83 -2.00 -5.66 13.41
CA LEU A 83 -1.05 -6.59 13.99
C LEU A 83 -1.11 -7.94 13.25
N ALA A 84 0.03 -8.59 13.03
CA ALA A 84 0.07 -9.93 12.44
C ALA A 84 1.24 -10.78 12.97
N THR A 85 1.02 -12.06 13.24
CA THR A 85 2.07 -12.99 13.67
C THR A 85 2.73 -13.68 12.47
N ILE A 86 3.93 -13.25 12.07
CA ILE A 86 4.67 -13.80 10.93
C ILE A 86 5.97 -14.42 11.43
N ASP A 87 6.19 -15.69 11.10
CA ASP A 87 7.34 -16.50 11.57
C ASP A 87 7.51 -16.48 13.11
N GLY A 88 6.41 -16.46 13.85
CA GLY A 88 6.39 -16.43 15.31
C GLY A 88 6.72 -15.06 15.94
N GLN A 89 6.86 -14.01 15.11
CA GLN A 89 7.05 -12.64 15.57
C GLN A 89 5.78 -11.82 15.33
N CYS A 90 5.34 -11.05 16.32
CA CYS A 90 4.21 -10.14 16.16
C CYS A 90 4.68 -8.82 15.50
N TRP A 91 4.16 -8.56 14.31
CA TRP A 91 4.41 -7.37 13.50
C TRP A 91 3.32 -6.32 13.72
N GLY A 92 3.71 -5.06 13.91
CA GLY A 92 2.82 -3.91 13.88
C GLY A 92 2.94 -3.11 12.58
N PHE A 93 1.82 -2.87 11.90
CA PHE A 93 1.77 -2.08 10.67
C PHE A 93 0.91 -0.83 10.87
N ALA A 94 1.57 0.33 10.90
CA ALA A 94 0.89 1.61 10.94
C ALA A 94 0.67 2.13 9.52
N CYS A 95 -0.58 2.18 9.09
CA CYS A 95 -1.03 2.62 7.79
C CYS A 95 -1.21 4.14 7.75
N LYS A 96 -0.61 4.80 6.76
CA LYS A 96 -0.78 6.24 6.53
C LYS A 96 -1.11 6.50 5.07
N THR A 97 -2.04 7.43 4.85
CA THR A 97 -2.27 8.00 3.53
C THR A 97 -1.69 9.40 3.49
N ILE A 98 -0.94 9.68 2.44
CA ILE A 98 -0.41 11.02 2.15
C ILE A 98 -1.13 11.62 0.94
N TYR A 99 -1.22 12.95 0.92
CA TYR A 99 -1.92 13.72 -0.12
C TYR A 99 -1.03 14.79 -0.76
N GLY A 100 -0.05 15.29 0.00
CA GLY A 100 0.87 16.34 -0.42
C GLY A 100 2.24 15.81 -0.86
N SER A 101 2.98 16.66 -1.55
CA SER A 101 4.33 16.35 -2.01
C SER A 101 5.41 16.61 -0.96
N SER A 102 5.16 17.35 0.13
CA SER A 102 6.21 17.71 1.11
C SER A 102 6.89 16.49 1.75
N GLY A 103 8.23 16.54 1.86
CA GLY A 103 9.04 15.61 2.64
C GLY A 103 8.82 15.77 4.15
N LYS A 104 8.70 17.00 4.66
CA LYS A 104 8.38 17.24 6.09
C LYS A 104 7.04 16.65 6.52
N THR A 105 5.98 16.88 5.76
CA THR A 105 4.67 16.27 6.06
C THR A 105 4.71 14.74 5.96
N PHE A 106 5.52 14.19 5.06
CA PHE A 106 5.74 12.74 4.99
C PHE A 106 6.44 12.24 6.25
N TYR A 107 7.49 12.93 6.71
CA TYR A 107 8.18 12.62 7.95
C TYR A 107 7.26 12.69 9.18
N ASP A 108 6.37 13.68 9.26
CA ASP A 108 5.37 13.75 10.34
C ASP A 108 4.44 12.54 10.35
N ASN A 109 4.10 12.00 9.17
CA ASN A 109 3.31 10.76 9.07
C ASN A 109 4.12 9.53 9.49
N LEU A 110 5.41 9.46 9.13
CA LEU A 110 6.31 8.42 9.63
C LEU A 110 6.37 8.45 11.17
N LYS A 111 6.58 9.63 11.75
CA LYS A 111 6.66 9.81 13.19
C LYS A 111 5.41 9.29 13.90
N LYS A 112 4.23 9.67 13.43
CA LYS A 112 2.95 9.15 13.96
C LYS A 112 2.82 7.63 13.84
N GLY A 113 3.26 7.07 12.71
CA GLY A 113 3.23 5.62 12.51
C GLY A 113 4.18 4.88 13.46
N VAL A 114 5.38 5.40 13.64
CA VAL A 114 6.35 4.89 14.62
C VAL A 114 5.78 4.95 16.03
N GLU A 115 5.17 6.07 16.43
CA GLU A 115 4.53 6.23 17.75
C GLU A 115 3.44 5.19 18.00
N GLN A 116 2.60 4.88 17.00
CA GLN A 116 1.57 3.83 17.12
C GLN A 116 2.17 2.43 17.26
N ILE A 117 3.24 2.11 16.52
CA ILE A 117 3.93 0.83 16.61
C ILE A 117 4.56 0.66 18.01
N GLU A 118 5.19 1.72 18.53
CA GLU A 118 5.80 1.68 19.85
C GLU A 118 4.78 1.48 20.97
N ALA A 119 3.62 2.14 20.86
CA ALA A 119 2.54 2.06 21.84
C ALA A 119 1.96 0.65 22.00
N ALA A 120 2.01 -0.19 20.95
CA ALA A 120 1.47 -1.54 21.01
C ALA A 120 2.38 -2.49 21.82
N PRO A 121 1.91 -3.02 22.96
CA PRO A 121 2.72 -3.91 23.80
C PRO A 121 3.01 -5.26 23.13
N GLN A 122 2.12 -5.71 22.24
CA GLN A 122 2.24 -7.00 21.55
C GLN A 122 3.29 -6.96 20.43
N ALA A 123 3.49 -5.80 19.80
CA ALA A 123 4.37 -5.66 18.64
C ALA A 123 5.84 -5.84 19.05
N GLN A 124 6.54 -6.72 18.36
CA GLN A 124 7.97 -6.97 18.53
C GLN A 124 8.81 -6.26 17.47
N VAL A 125 8.23 -6.06 16.29
CA VAL A 125 8.79 -5.30 15.17
C VAL A 125 7.63 -4.62 14.46
N GLY A 126 7.88 -3.54 13.73
CA GLY A 126 6.83 -2.94 12.93
C GLY A 126 7.32 -2.13 11.75
N ALA A 127 6.42 -1.86 10.82
CA ALA A 127 6.71 -1.04 9.65
C ALA A 127 5.61 -0.02 9.43
N VAL A 128 6.00 1.21 9.08
CA VAL A 128 5.04 2.20 8.62
C VAL A 128 4.72 1.91 7.15
N VAL A 129 3.44 1.72 6.84
CA VAL A 129 2.94 1.46 5.49
C VAL A 129 2.32 2.72 4.94
N ILE A 130 2.87 3.26 3.85
CA ILE A 130 2.41 4.50 3.23
C ILE A 130 1.68 4.20 1.93
N ASN A 131 0.43 4.62 1.83
CA ASN A 131 -0.34 4.53 0.60
C ASN A 131 0.11 5.60 -0.39
N PHE A 132 0.72 5.17 -1.50
CA PHE A 132 1.22 6.03 -2.57
C PHE A 132 0.23 6.31 -3.70
N ARG A 133 -1.06 5.96 -3.56
CA ARG A 133 -2.11 6.27 -4.56
C ARG A 133 -2.14 7.75 -4.99
N ASN A 134 -1.79 8.68 -4.11
CA ASN A 134 -1.79 10.11 -4.42
C ASN A 134 -0.44 10.66 -4.91
N ILE A 135 0.61 9.84 -4.89
CA ILE A 135 1.97 10.20 -5.32
C ILE A 135 2.28 9.61 -6.70
N ILE A 136 1.78 8.40 -6.98
CA ILE A 136 1.91 7.75 -8.29
C ILE A 136 1.14 8.57 -9.32
N ASN A 137 1.77 8.85 -10.46
CA ASN A 137 1.07 9.33 -11.64
C ASN A 137 0.50 8.12 -12.40
N HIS A 138 -0.79 7.82 -12.16
CA HIS A 138 -1.45 6.67 -12.77
C HIS A 138 -1.50 6.73 -14.31
N ASP A 139 -1.51 7.92 -14.90
CA ASP A 139 -1.53 8.09 -16.36
C ASP A 139 -0.21 7.63 -17.00
N LYS A 140 0.90 7.66 -16.25
CA LYS A 140 2.17 7.04 -16.69
C LYS A 140 2.14 5.53 -16.65
N CYS A 141 1.29 4.94 -15.80
CA CYS A 141 1.12 3.49 -15.74
C CYS A 141 0.21 2.97 -16.86
N TRP A 142 -0.71 3.81 -17.36
CA TRP A 142 -1.66 3.43 -18.40
C TRP A 142 -1.96 4.61 -19.34
N SER A 143 -0.99 4.89 -20.21
CA SER A 143 -1.03 6.05 -21.09
C SER A 143 -1.90 5.84 -22.32
N ILE A 144 -2.41 6.93 -22.88
CA ILE A 144 -3.01 6.95 -24.23
C ILE A 144 -1.88 7.16 -25.24
N GLU A 145 -1.70 6.23 -26.17
CA GLU A 145 -0.62 6.24 -27.16
C GLU A 145 -0.88 7.22 -28.32
N ASN A 146 -2.15 7.48 -28.64
CA ASN A 146 -2.59 8.39 -29.71
C ASN A 146 -3.18 9.69 -29.14
N GLU A 147 -2.50 10.29 -28.16
CA GLU A 147 -3.04 11.44 -27.42
C GLU A 147 -3.44 12.62 -28.32
N ALA A 148 -2.68 12.87 -29.39
CA ALA A 148 -2.95 13.96 -30.34
C ALA A 148 -4.23 13.71 -31.14
N GLU A 149 -4.43 12.50 -31.64
CA GLU A 149 -5.61 12.09 -32.40
C GLU A 149 -6.84 12.01 -31.50
N TYR A 150 -6.69 11.47 -30.29
CA TYR A 150 -7.75 11.42 -29.29
C TYR A 150 -8.28 12.82 -28.94
N ARG A 151 -7.38 13.80 -28.76
CA ARG A 151 -7.76 15.20 -28.55
C ARG A 151 -8.52 15.81 -29.74
N ASN A 152 -8.39 15.23 -30.94
CA ASN A 152 -9.11 15.62 -32.16
C ASN A 152 -10.37 14.77 -32.43
N GLY A 153 -10.80 13.94 -31.47
CA GLY A 153 -12.05 13.17 -31.52
C GLY A 153 -11.90 11.72 -32.03
N ALA A 154 -10.69 11.22 -32.21
CA ALA A 154 -10.48 9.78 -32.45
C ALA A 154 -10.73 8.96 -31.17
N GLU A 155 -10.92 7.66 -31.31
CA GLU A 155 -10.97 6.74 -30.16
C GLU A 155 -9.59 6.61 -29.49
N PRO A 156 -9.51 6.53 -28.15
CA PRO A 156 -8.24 6.39 -27.44
C PRO A 156 -7.66 4.99 -27.62
N ILE A 157 -6.35 4.94 -27.87
CA ILE A 157 -5.53 3.73 -27.89
C ILE A 157 -4.75 3.71 -26.59
N PHE A 158 -5.08 2.79 -25.70
CA PHE A 158 -4.40 2.64 -24.41
C PHE A 158 -3.20 1.72 -24.53
N SER A 159 -2.13 2.06 -23.82
CA SER A 159 -0.93 1.23 -23.76
C SER A 159 -1.22 -0.13 -23.13
N ALA A 160 -0.53 -1.16 -23.64
CA ALA A 160 -0.57 -2.50 -23.08
C ALA A 160 0.79 -3.16 -23.18
N TYR A 161 1.14 -3.93 -22.15
CA TYR A 161 2.47 -4.52 -21.99
C TYR A 161 2.38 -6.05 -21.91
N GLU A 162 3.41 -6.75 -22.40
CA GLU A 162 3.51 -8.21 -22.23
C GLU A 162 3.77 -8.59 -20.76
N SER A 163 4.62 -7.80 -20.09
CA SER A 163 4.98 -7.95 -18.68
C SER A 163 4.69 -6.65 -17.91
N PRO A 164 3.40 -6.32 -17.69
CA PRO A 164 3.01 -5.04 -17.08
C PRO A 164 3.57 -4.85 -15.67
N GLU A 165 3.79 -5.93 -14.92
CA GLU A 165 4.37 -5.90 -13.58
C GLU A 165 5.81 -5.35 -13.59
N LYS A 166 6.61 -5.73 -14.59
CA LYS A 166 8.00 -5.25 -14.72
C LYS A 166 8.04 -3.76 -15.04
N PHE A 167 7.19 -3.32 -15.97
CA PHE A 167 7.08 -1.92 -16.33
C PHE A 167 6.69 -1.06 -15.13
N VAL A 168 5.61 -1.45 -14.44
CA VAL A 168 5.13 -0.72 -13.25
C VAL A 168 6.14 -0.77 -12.11
N ALA A 169 6.83 -1.90 -11.90
CA ALA A 169 7.84 -2.04 -10.84
C ALA A 169 8.99 -1.05 -11.03
N SER A 170 9.47 -0.84 -12.26
CA SER A 170 10.51 0.15 -12.55
C SER A 170 10.04 1.55 -12.18
N TYR A 171 8.86 1.95 -12.64
CA TYR A 171 8.31 3.26 -12.37
C TYR A 171 8.05 3.49 -10.87
N VAL A 172 7.46 2.52 -10.17
CA VAL A 172 7.23 2.62 -8.73
C VAL A 172 8.54 2.75 -7.95
N SER A 173 9.57 2.00 -8.35
CA SER A 173 10.91 2.10 -7.73
C SER A 173 11.47 3.52 -7.85
N GLU A 174 11.33 4.15 -9.01
CA GLU A 174 11.72 5.55 -9.22
C GLU A 174 10.92 6.51 -8.34
N VAL A 175 9.59 6.36 -8.24
CA VAL A 175 8.74 7.21 -7.40
C VAL A 175 9.10 7.09 -5.92
N VAL A 176 9.34 5.87 -5.44
CA VAL A 176 9.75 5.59 -4.05
C VAL A 176 11.11 6.24 -3.77
N ALA A 177 12.09 6.07 -4.68
CA ALA A 177 13.42 6.66 -4.54
C ALA A 177 13.37 8.20 -4.54
N GLN A 178 12.58 8.80 -5.43
CA GLN A 178 12.36 10.25 -5.45
C GLN A 178 11.78 10.74 -4.12
N LYS A 179 10.77 10.05 -3.59
CA LYS A 179 10.15 10.43 -2.32
C LYS A 179 11.10 10.26 -1.14
N HIS A 180 11.85 9.17 -1.09
CA HIS A 180 12.91 8.95 -0.13
C HIS A 180 13.92 10.11 -0.14
N ASN A 181 14.49 10.42 -1.31
CA ASN A 181 15.51 11.45 -1.47
C ASN A 181 14.98 12.83 -1.07
N GLN A 182 13.72 13.12 -1.38
CA GLN A 182 13.07 14.35 -0.98
C GLN A 182 12.97 14.46 0.56
N VAL A 183 12.56 13.40 1.24
CA VAL A 183 12.46 13.40 2.72
C VAL A 183 13.84 13.61 3.34
N VAL A 184 14.86 12.90 2.84
CA VAL A 184 16.25 13.07 3.27
C VAL A 184 16.75 14.49 3.04
N ALA A 185 16.44 15.11 1.90
CA ALA A 185 16.85 16.47 1.60
C ALA A 185 16.15 17.54 2.47
N GLU A 186 14.86 17.33 2.81
CA GLU A 186 14.07 18.31 3.57
C GLU A 186 14.22 18.20 5.10
N VAL A 187 14.53 17.01 5.60
CA VAL A 187 14.60 16.71 7.05
C VAL A 187 16.03 16.40 7.50
N GLY A 188 16.82 15.72 6.66
CA GLY A 188 18.15 15.23 7.02
C GLY A 188 18.12 13.79 7.52
N LEU A 189 19.04 12.96 6.98
CA LEU A 189 19.14 11.55 7.37
C LEU A 189 19.40 11.34 8.88
N PRO A 190 20.22 12.13 9.59
CA PRO A 190 20.43 11.95 11.03
C PRO A 190 19.13 12.07 11.85
N ASP A 191 18.31 13.09 11.57
CA ASP A 191 17.03 13.31 12.26
C ASP A 191 16.04 12.19 11.94
N ILE A 192 16.04 11.70 10.69
CA ILE A 192 15.23 10.55 10.29
C ILE A 192 15.69 9.28 11.03
N MET A 193 16.99 9.03 11.14
CA MET A 193 17.50 7.85 11.83
C MET A 193 17.24 7.89 13.34
N GLU A 194 17.33 9.08 13.94
CA GLU A 194 16.98 9.27 15.36
C GLU A 194 15.52 8.92 15.64
N LEU A 195 14.61 9.12 14.67
CA LEU A 195 13.22 8.69 14.81
C LEU A 195 13.09 7.18 15.05
N PHE A 196 13.97 6.34 14.49
CA PHE A 196 13.88 4.88 14.58
C PHE A 196 14.83 4.26 15.61
N SER A 197 15.75 5.05 16.17
CA SER A 197 16.77 4.57 17.10
C SER A 197 16.16 3.89 18.33
N GLY A 198 16.52 2.61 18.54
CA GLY A 198 16.06 1.81 19.69
C GLY A 198 14.57 1.44 19.70
N LYS A 199 13.86 1.62 18.58
CA LYS A 199 12.42 1.36 18.46
C LYS A 199 12.12 0.03 17.78
N LYS A 200 10.90 -0.49 17.97
CA LYS A 200 10.36 -1.67 17.26
C LYS A 200 10.15 -1.36 15.77
N ALA A 201 9.84 -0.11 15.44
CA ALA A 201 9.65 0.32 14.06
C ALA A 201 10.96 0.25 13.25
N LEU A 202 10.90 -0.41 12.10
CA LEU A 202 12.01 -0.54 11.16
C LEU A 202 12.44 0.82 10.57
N PRO A 203 13.74 1.05 10.32
CA PRO A 203 14.28 2.32 9.79
C PRO A 203 13.99 2.52 8.29
N GLY A 204 12.70 2.61 7.96
CA GLY A 204 12.20 2.72 6.60
C GLY A 204 10.68 2.76 6.56
N TYR A 205 10.14 2.67 5.35
CA TYR A 205 8.70 2.55 5.14
C TYR A 205 8.38 1.61 3.98
N LEU A 206 7.20 1.01 4.06
CA LEU A 206 6.64 0.17 3.01
C LEU A 206 5.67 0.99 2.18
N ALA A 207 6.00 1.17 0.91
CA ALA A 207 5.25 1.97 -0.04
C ALA A 207 4.18 1.13 -0.73
N TYR A 208 2.93 1.23 -0.29
CA TYR A 208 1.82 0.56 -0.96
C TYR A 208 1.43 1.31 -2.24
N CYS A 209 1.63 0.67 -3.38
CA CYS A 209 1.55 1.28 -4.71
C CYS A 209 0.47 0.60 -5.57
N PRO A 210 -0.81 0.94 -5.36
CA PRO A 210 -1.91 0.44 -6.20
C PRO A 210 -1.97 1.25 -7.51
N THR A 211 -2.08 0.58 -8.65
CA THR A 211 -2.30 1.22 -9.96
C THR A 211 -3.00 0.28 -10.93
N CYS A 212 -3.27 0.75 -12.15
CA CYS A 212 -3.77 -0.07 -13.26
C CYS A 212 -2.95 0.17 -14.52
N THR A 213 -2.95 -0.81 -15.43
CA THR A 213 -2.28 -0.76 -16.73
C THR A 213 -2.93 -1.75 -17.71
N GLY A 214 -2.52 -1.74 -18.98
CA GLY A 214 -2.96 -2.72 -19.96
C GLY A 214 -2.03 -3.93 -20.02
N ARG A 215 -2.61 -5.13 -20.15
CA ARG A 215 -1.87 -6.37 -20.45
C ARG A 215 -2.22 -6.85 -21.86
N VAL A 216 -1.21 -7.20 -22.65
CA VAL A 216 -1.42 -7.85 -23.95
C VAL A 216 -1.94 -9.28 -23.73
N THR A 217 -3.01 -9.64 -24.44
CA THR A 217 -3.55 -11.01 -24.48
C THR A 217 -3.82 -11.42 -25.93
N ALA A 218 -4.08 -12.71 -26.16
CA ALA A 218 -4.46 -13.22 -27.49
C ALA A 218 -5.75 -12.58 -28.04
N GLN A 219 -6.62 -12.09 -27.16
CA GLN A 219 -7.88 -11.43 -27.51
C GLN A 219 -7.75 -9.90 -27.61
N GLY A 220 -6.54 -9.36 -27.43
CA GLY A 220 -6.26 -7.92 -27.40
C GLY A 220 -5.87 -7.42 -26.00
N PRO A 221 -5.67 -6.11 -25.84
CA PRO A 221 -5.30 -5.52 -24.56
C PRO A 221 -6.44 -5.61 -23.55
N VAL A 222 -6.14 -6.05 -22.33
CA VAL A 222 -7.11 -6.09 -21.22
C VAL A 222 -6.62 -5.23 -20.05
N PRO A 223 -7.50 -4.50 -19.36
CA PRO A 223 -7.13 -3.81 -18.13
C PRO A 223 -6.63 -4.78 -17.05
N ARG A 224 -5.59 -4.38 -16.34
CA ARG A 224 -5.01 -5.13 -15.22
C ARG A 224 -4.75 -4.21 -14.04
N SER A 225 -5.17 -4.65 -12.85
CA SER A 225 -4.76 -4.01 -11.59
C SER A 225 -3.41 -4.54 -11.13
N ILE A 226 -2.58 -3.64 -10.62
CA ILE A 226 -1.28 -3.96 -10.04
C ILE A 226 -1.23 -3.34 -8.65
N ASN A 227 -1.02 -4.19 -7.65
CA ASN A 227 -0.67 -3.78 -6.30
C ASN A 227 0.73 -4.28 -6.02
N MET A 228 1.59 -3.39 -5.53
CA MET A 228 2.96 -3.72 -5.16
C MET A 228 3.42 -2.91 -3.95
N LEU A 229 4.47 -3.42 -3.33
CA LEU A 229 5.14 -2.82 -2.20
C LEU A 229 6.53 -2.36 -2.63
N GLY A 230 6.74 -1.05 -2.66
CA GLY A 230 8.08 -0.47 -2.69
C GLY A 230 8.67 -0.42 -1.28
N VAL A 231 9.99 -0.30 -1.18
CA VAL A 231 10.68 -0.11 0.10
C VAL A 231 11.47 1.19 0.05
N GLY A 232 11.17 2.11 0.97
CA GLY A 232 11.98 3.29 1.22
C GLY A 232 12.87 3.06 2.42
N GLU A 233 14.14 2.75 2.18
CA GLU A 233 15.10 2.39 3.23
C GLU A 233 15.91 3.61 3.68
N PHE A 234 15.84 3.94 4.97
CA PHE A 234 16.75 4.93 5.58
C PHE A 234 17.92 4.26 6.30
N GLY A 235 17.71 3.04 6.80
CA GLY A 235 18.70 2.20 7.46
C GLY A 235 18.59 0.73 7.04
N ASN A 236 19.29 -0.16 7.77
CA ASN A 236 19.39 -1.58 7.41
C ASN A 236 18.08 -2.34 7.67
N LEU A 237 17.48 -2.90 6.62
CA LEU A 237 16.30 -3.76 6.68
C LEU A 237 16.57 -5.23 6.31
N GLN A 238 17.84 -5.61 6.08
CA GLN A 238 18.23 -6.90 5.49
C GLN A 238 17.68 -8.12 6.25
N ALA A 239 17.66 -8.07 7.58
CA ALA A 239 17.14 -9.15 8.42
C ALA A 239 15.64 -9.43 8.20
N HIS A 240 14.91 -8.49 7.60
CA HIS A 240 13.46 -8.53 7.41
C HIS A 240 13.05 -8.60 5.94
N GLN A 241 14.00 -8.58 5.02
CA GLN A 241 13.74 -8.57 3.58
C GLN A 241 12.86 -9.74 3.14
N GLY A 242 13.11 -10.96 3.65
CA GLY A 242 12.30 -12.14 3.32
C GLY A 242 10.84 -12.06 3.79
N VAL A 243 10.54 -11.32 4.86
CA VAL A 243 9.15 -11.05 5.27
C VAL A 243 8.52 -10.04 4.31
N ILE A 244 9.23 -8.94 4.03
CA ILE A 244 8.75 -7.86 3.14
C ILE A 244 8.45 -8.40 1.73
N GLU A 245 9.31 -9.25 1.18
CA GLU A 245 9.13 -9.88 -0.13
C GLU A 245 7.91 -10.81 -0.17
N ARG A 246 7.66 -11.59 0.91
CA ARG A 246 6.45 -12.42 1.00
C ARG A 246 5.18 -11.58 1.11
N ILE A 247 5.21 -10.47 1.87
CA ILE A 247 4.07 -9.53 1.94
C ILE A 247 3.80 -8.96 0.55
N ASN A 248 4.84 -8.50 -0.16
CA ASN A 248 4.70 -8.00 -1.52
C ASN A 248 4.12 -9.07 -2.47
N THR A 249 4.58 -10.32 -2.34
CA THR A 249 4.06 -11.44 -3.13
C THR A 249 2.57 -11.68 -2.89
N ALA A 250 2.11 -11.59 -1.63
CA ALA A 250 0.69 -11.74 -1.29
C ALA A 250 -0.21 -10.60 -1.79
N LEU A 251 0.35 -9.41 -2.06
CA LEU A 251 -0.38 -8.30 -2.68
C LEU A 251 -0.65 -8.54 -4.16
N HIS A 252 0.17 -9.35 -4.84
CA HIS A 252 -0.02 -9.66 -6.24
C HIS A 252 -1.19 -10.63 -6.44
N GLU A 253 -1.91 -10.48 -7.55
CA GLU A 253 -2.89 -11.47 -7.96
C GLU A 253 -2.19 -12.82 -8.16
N CYS A 254 -2.29 -13.71 -7.16
CA CYS A 254 -1.92 -15.10 -7.32
C CYS A 254 -2.80 -15.68 -8.44
N SER A 255 -2.19 -15.88 -9.60
CA SER A 255 -2.79 -16.65 -10.69
C SER A 255 -2.72 -18.12 -10.27
N ARG A 256 -3.69 -18.58 -9.49
CA ARG A 256 -3.98 -20.00 -9.30
C ARG A 256 -5.31 -20.30 -9.96
#